data_AF-A0A920HV74-F1
#
_entry.id   AF-A0A920HV74-F1
#
_cell.length_a   1.000
_cell.length_b   1.000
_cell.length_c   1.000
_cell.angle_alpha   90.00
_cell.angle_beta   90.00
_cell.angle_gamma   90.00
#
_symmetry.space_group_name_H-M   'P 1'
#
loop_
_entity.id
_entity.type
_entity.pdbx_description
1 polymer ?
#
loop_
_entity_poly.entity_id
_entity_poly.type
_entity_poly.pdbx_seq_one_letter_code
_entity_poly.pdbx_strand_id
1 'polypeptide(L)'
;MKKNYEYSDNLDGKSLFGLMQGKKIDVPNELMLEFTGEGVYAPALIFIRDGIKYVHCRTDPPMMFDLNVDPEEQNNLALEPSYLSLANEMKSEIDKRWNYDELENKVIKSQKRRLFVQNTLLKGKWTGWDHQPFVDAKKAYVRGAIDPSTTATKARKRYPFVETIEPHNPRKK
;
A
#
# COMPACT_ATOMS: atom_id res chain seq x y z
N MET A 1 31.67 9.80 0.50
CA MET A 1 31.17 8.84 -0.52
C MET A 1 29.65 8.89 -0.50
N LYS A 2 28.98 9.21 -1.61
CA LYS A 2 27.52 9.04 -1.71
C LYS A 2 27.22 7.55 -1.64
N LYS A 3 26.43 7.11 -0.66
CA LYS A 3 25.91 5.74 -0.65
C LYS A 3 24.96 5.61 -1.84
N ASN A 4 25.27 4.72 -2.77
CA ASN A 4 24.30 4.29 -3.77
C ASN A 4 23.38 3.26 -3.10
N TYR A 5 22.09 3.52 -3.17
CA TYR A 5 21.06 2.57 -2.79
C TYR A 5 20.43 2.05 -4.07
N GLU A 6 20.29 0.73 -4.17
CA GLU A 6 19.53 0.08 -5.22
C GLU A 6 18.18 -0.37 -4.65
N TYR A 7 17.13 -0.28 -5.45
CA TYR A 7 15.83 -0.79 -5.04
C TYR A 7 15.87 -2.32 -4.99
N SER A 8 15.23 -2.89 -3.97
CA SER A 8 15.12 -4.36 -3.85
C SER A 8 14.20 -4.97 -4.91
N ASP A 9 13.33 -4.15 -5.50
CA ASP A 9 12.35 -4.56 -6.50
C ASP A 9 12.04 -3.41 -7.47
N ASN A 10 11.38 -3.74 -8.58
CA ASN A 10 10.94 -2.73 -9.55
C ASN A 10 9.80 -1.89 -8.97
N LEU A 11 9.82 -0.59 -9.26
CA LEU A 11 8.75 0.33 -8.87
C LEU A 11 7.86 0.59 -10.09
N ASP A 12 6.59 0.19 -10.00
CA ASP A 12 5.59 0.49 -11.04
C ASP A 12 5.21 1.99 -11.08
N GLY A 13 5.34 2.67 -9.94
CA GLY A 13 5.01 4.08 -9.79
C GLY A 13 6.13 5.03 -10.21
N LYS A 14 5.77 6.31 -10.37
CA LYS A 14 6.71 7.40 -10.63
C LYS A 14 6.67 8.41 -9.47
N SER A 15 7.81 9.04 -9.18
CA SER A 15 7.89 10.05 -8.12
C SER A 15 7.11 11.32 -8.49
N LEU A 16 6.26 11.79 -7.58
CA LEU A 16 5.53 13.06 -7.73
C LEU A 16 6.35 14.28 -7.26
N PHE A 17 7.59 14.08 -6.78
CA PHE A 17 8.40 15.17 -6.25
C PHE A 17 8.68 16.26 -7.29
N GLY A 18 8.86 15.89 -8.56
CA GLY A 18 9.02 16.85 -9.65
C GLY A 18 7.80 17.75 -9.84
N LEU A 19 6.58 17.19 -9.77
CA LEU A 19 5.33 17.95 -9.88
C LEU A 19 5.20 18.99 -8.77
N MET A 20 5.54 18.62 -7.53
CA MET A 20 5.52 19.55 -6.40
C MET A 20 6.50 20.73 -6.56
N GLN A 21 7.54 20.55 -7.37
CA GLN A 21 8.49 21.61 -7.72
C GLN A 21 8.02 22.44 -8.93
N GLY A 22 6.82 22.22 -9.44
CA GLY A 22 6.30 22.88 -10.64
C GLY A 22 6.98 22.42 -11.94
N LYS A 23 7.73 21.31 -11.92
CA LYS A 23 8.33 20.77 -13.14
C LYS A 23 7.23 20.14 -13.98
N LYS A 24 7.19 20.49 -15.27
CA LYS A 24 6.47 19.69 -16.25
C LYS A 24 7.14 18.32 -16.30
N ILE A 25 6.42 17.28 -15.92
CA ILE A 25 6.86 15.91 -16.12
C ILE A 25 6.12 15.35 -17.32
N ASP A 26 6.84 14.63 -18.16
CA ASP A 26 6.30 13.90 -19.31
C ASP A 26 5.75 12.55 -18.82
N VAL A 27 4.74 12.63 -17.96
CA VAL A 27 4.05 11.46 -17.42
C VAL A 27 2.58 11.60 -17.80
N PRO A 28 2.01 10.63 -18.53
CA PRO A 28 0.59 10.65 -18.84
C PRO A 28 -0.24 10.72 -17.57
N ASN A 29 -1.33 11.48 -17.61
CA ASN A 29 -2.30 11.55 -16.52
C ASN A 29 -3.19 10.29 -16.55
N GLU A 30 -2.58 9.18 -16.15
CA GLU A 30 -3.19 7.86 -16.24
C GLU A 30 -3.00 7.07 -14.94
N LEU A 31 -3.98 6.21 -14.65
CA LEU A 31 -4.00 5.34 -13.48
C LEU A 31 -4.55 3.96 -13.87
N MET A 32 -3.84 2.93 -13.46
CA MET A 32 -4.20 1.53 -13.63
C MET A 32 -4.48 0.94 -12.25
N LEU A 33 -5.66 0.36 -12.04
CA LEU A 33 -6.01 -0.34 -10.81
C LEU A 33 -6.44 -1.77 -11.10
N GLU A 34 -6.19 -2.66 -10.14
CA GLU A 34 -6.66 -4.03 -10.16
C GLU A 34 -7.38 -4.36 -8.85
N PHE A 35 -8.46 -5.13 -8.95
CA PHE A 35 -9.17 -5.65 -7.81
C PHE A 35 -9.47 -7.14 -8.02
N THR A 36 -8.83 -7.98 -7.22
CA THR A 36 -8.94 -9.45 -7.29
C THR A 36 -9.39 -10.05 -5.96
N GLY A 37 -10.17 -9.27 -5.20
CA GLY A 37 -10.70 -9.61 -3.88
C GLY A 37 -12.08 -10.23 -3.93
N GLU A 38 -12.75 -10.19 -2.80
CA GLU A 38 -14.15 -10.56 -2.64
C GLU A 38 -15.12 -9.59 -3.35
N GLY A 39 -16.32 -10.07 -3.70
CA GLY A 39 -17.34 -9.24 -4.37
C GLY A 39 -17.25 -9.22 -5.90
N VAL A 40 -16.21 -9.82 -6.48
CA VAL A 40 -16.08 -10.04 -7.93
C VAL A 40 -15.83 -11.53 -8.24
N TYR A 41 -16.36 -12.02 -9.36
CA TYR A 41 -16.14 -13.41 -9.79
C TYR A 41 -14.90 -13.57 -10.68
N ALA A 42 -14.37 -12.47 -11.22
CA ALA A 42 -13.14 -12.43 -12.00
C ALA A 42 -12.34 -11.15 -11.68
N PRO A 43 -11.05 -11.03 -12.06
CA PRO A 43 -10.26 -9.82 -11.84
C PRO A 43 -10.93 -8.56 -12.43
N ALA A 44 -11.22 -7.56 -11.60
CA ALA A 44 -11.66 -6.26 -12.10
C ALA A 44 -10.43 -5.39 -12.40
N LEU A 45 -10.28 -5.01 -13.66
CA LEU A 45 -9.20 -4.16 -14.16
C LEU A 45 -9.76 -2.80 -14.53
N ILE A 46 -9.17 -1.74 -13.98
CA ILE A 46 -9.68 -0.39 -14.10
C ILE A 46 -8.58 0.48 -14.71
N PHE A 47 -8.97 1.24 -15.73
CA PHE A 47 -8.08 2.20 -16.36
C PHE A 47 -8.71 3.58 -16.35
N ILE A 48 -7.94 4.59 -15.92
CA ILE A 48 -8.34 5.99 -15.92
C ILE A 48 -7.30 6.77 -16.71
N ARG A 49 -7.74 7.57 -17.69
CA ARG A 49 -6.87 8.49 -18.45
C ARG A 49 -7.62 9.79 -18.69
N ASP A 50 -7.03 10.91 -18.29
CA ASP A 50 -7.56 12.26 -18.53
C ASP A 50 -9.05 12.45 -18.11
N GLY A 51 -9.44 11.81 -17.01
CA GLY A 51 -10.81 11.86 -16.48
C GLY A 51 -11.76 10.85 -17.11
N ILE A 52 -11.36 10.08 -18.11
CA ILE A 52 -12.15 8.95 -18.61
C ILE A 52 -11.78 7.70 -17.81
N LYS A 53 -12.78 7.04 -17.21
CA LYS A 53 -12.62 5.80 -16.44
C LYS A 53 -13.29 4.65 -17.18
N TYR A 54 -12.58 3.54 -17.34
CA TYR A 54 -13.07 2.30 -17.91
C TYR A 54 -12.85 1.13 -16.94
N VAL A 55 -13.87 0.30 -16.74
CA VAL A 55 -13.86 -0.85 -15.85
C VAL A 55 -14.13 -2.11 -16.66
N HIS A 56 -13.22 -3.07 -16.58
CA HIS A 56 -13.33 -4.37 -17.20
C HIS A 56 -13.29 -5.48 -16.15
N CYS A 57 -14.39 -6.21 -16.02
CA CYS A 57 -14.46 -7.49 -15.33
C CYS A 57 -15.15 -8.47 -16.27
N ARG A 58 -14.51 -9.59 -16.62
CA ARG A 58 -15.01 -10.48 -17.68
C ARG A 58 -16.40 -11.06 -17.41
N THR A 59 -16.81 -11.16 -16.14
CA THR A 59 -18.15 -11.67 -15.77
C THR A 59 -19.24 -10.62 -15.79
N ASP A 60 -18.88 -9.35 -15.90
CA ASP A 60 -19.77 -8.21 -15.71
C ASP A 60 -19.82 -7.35 -16.98
N PRO A 61 -20.92 -6.60 -17.24
CA PRO A 61 -20.95 -5.63 -18.33
C PRO A 61 -19.83 -4.59 -18.18
N PRO A 62 -19.21 -4.14 -19.29
CA PRO A 62 -18.22 -3.08 -19.22
C PRO A 62 -18.86 -1.79 -18.70
N MET A 63 -18.09 -1.01 -17.95
CA MET A 63 -18.50 0.31 -17.49
C MET A 63 -17.51 1.37 -17.95
N MET A 64 -18.01 2.51 -18.41
CA MET A 64 -17.19 3.65 -18.81
C MET A 64 -17.86 4.95 -18.38
N PHE A 65 -17.08 5.86 -17.80
CA PHE A 65 -17.57 7.14 -17.30
C PHE A 65 -16.60 8.26 -17.70
N ASP A 66 -17.14 9.42 -18.07
CA ASP A 66 -16.38 10.66 -18.21
C ASP A 66 -16.52 11.48 -16.93
N LEU A 67 -15.52 11.41 -16.06
CA LEU A 67 -15.51 12.07 -14.74
C LEU A 67 -15.44 13.59 -14.84
N ASN A 68 -15.11 14.15 -16.01
CA ASN A 68 -15.09 15.60 -16.20
C ASN A 68 -16.51 16.19 -16.29
N VAL A 69 -17.48 15.39 -16.74
CA VAL A 69 -18.87 15.80 -16.92
C VAL A 69 -19.85 15.02 -16.01
N ASP A 70 -19.50 13.80 -15.63
CA ASP A 70 -20.27 12.91 -14.75
C ASP A 70 -19.41 12.44 -13.57
N PRO A 71 -19.10 13.35 -12.61
CA PRO A 71 -18.23 13.03 -11.46
C PRO A 71 -18.87 12.04 -10.49
N GLU A 72 -20.17 11.78 -10.58
CA GLU A 72 -20.91 10.83 -9.75
C GLU A 72 -21.09 9.46 -10.43
N GLU A 73 -20.58 9.29 -11.65
CA GLU A 73 -20.58 8.02 -12.39
C GLU A 73 -22.00 7.45 -12.59
N GLN A 74 -22.97 8.31 -12.89
CA GLN A 74 -24.38 7.92 -13.00
C GLN A 74 -24.74 7.37 -14.39
N ASN A 75 -23.97 7.70 -15.42
CA ASN A 75 -24.27 7.40 -16.81
C ASN A 75 -23.18 6.51 -17.41
N ASN A 76 -23.47 5.22 -17.56
CA ASN A 76 -22.54 4.27 -18.19
C ASN A 76 -22.49 4.47 -19.71
N LEU A 77 -21.34 4.89 -20.23
CA LEU A 77 -21.08 5.18 -21.64
C LEU A 77 -20.50 3.98 -22.42
N ALA A 78 -20.22 2.86 -21.77
CA ALA A 78 -19.43 1.76 -22.37
C ALA A 78 -20.06 1.15 -23.63
N LEU A 79 -21.40 1.16 -23.73
CA LEU A 79 -22.16 0.61 -24.85
C LEU A 79 -22.79 1.70 -25.73
N GLU A 80 -22.54 2.98 -25.43
CA GLU A 80 -23.08 4.09 -26.21
C GLU A 80 -22.38 4.14 -27.59
N PRO A 81 -23.12 4.15 -28.72
CA PRO A 81 -22.54 4.07 -30.05
C PRO A 81 -21.50 5.15 -30.35
N SER A 82 -21.70 6.38 -29.83
CA SER A 82 -20.75 7.49 -29.99
C SER A 82 -19.43 7.29 -29.23
N TYR A 83 -19.42 6.44 -28.20
CA TYR A 83 -18.28 6.20 -27.32
C TYR A 83 -17.60 4.85 -27.55
N LEU A 84 -18.15 3.99 -28.42
CA LEU A 84 -17.66 2.63 -28.65
C LEU A 84 -16.18 2.58 -29.09
N SER A 85 -15.73 3.55 -29.90
CA SER A 85 -14.33 3.64 -30.31
C SER A 85 -13.40 3.87 -29.10
N LEU A 86 -13.80 4.77 -28.20
CA LEU A 86 -13.03 5.09 -26.99
C LEU A 86 -13.04 3.92 -26.00
N ALA A 87 -14.19 3.27 -25.80
CA ALA A 87 -14.29 2.07 -24.97
C ALA A 87 -13.35 0.95 -25.44
N ASN A 88 -13.29 0.71 -26.75
CA ASN A 88 -12.37 -0.27 -27.34
C ASN A 88 -10.89 0.11 -27.16
N GLU A 89 -10.55 1.40 -27.29
CA GLU A 89 -9.20 1.90 -27.01
C GLU A 89 -8.82 1.67 -25.54
N MET A 90 -9.68 2.09 -24.61
CA MET A 90 -9.46 1.92 -23.17
C MET A 90 -9.31 0.44 -22.80
N LYS A 91 -10.11 -0.45 -23.39
CA LYS A 91 -9.96 -1.89 -23.21
C LYS A 91 -8.63 -2.40 -23.76
N SER A 92 -8.20 -1.92 -24.94
CA SER A 92 -6.92 -2.32 -25.51
C SER A 92 -5.72 -1.92 -24.63
N GLU A 93 -5.79 -0.76 -23.98
CA GLU A 93 -4.76 -0.33 -23.01
C GLU A 93 -4.68 -1.26 -21.79
N ILE A 94 -5.82 -1.75 -21.29
CA ILE A 94 -5.87 -2.79 -20.27
C ILE A 94 -5.21 -4.08 -20.78
N ASP A 95 -5.58 -4.54 -21.97
CA ASP A 95 -5.07 -5.79 -22.56
C ASP A 95 -3.55 -5.72 -22.84
N LYS A 96 -2.97 -4.53 -23.04
CA LYS A 96 -1.51 -4.32 -23.16
C LYS A 96 -0.78 -4.52 -21.84
N ARG A 97 -1.40 -4.15 -20.72
CA ARG A 97 -0.79 -4.25 -19.39
C ARG A 97 -0.97 -5.64 -18.78
N TRP A 98 -2.16 -6.23 -18.90
CA TRP A 98 -2.48 -7.50 -18.27
C TRP A 98 -2.86 -8.56 -19.29
N ASN A 99 -2.22 -9.73 -19.17
CA ASN A 99 -2.78 -10.96 -19.70
C ASN A 99 -3.87 -11.44 -18.73
N TYR A 100 -5.14 -11.25 -19.10
CA TYR A 100 -6.27 -11.52 -18.23
C TYR A 100 -6.35 -13.00 -17.81
N ASP A 101 -6.19 -13.93 -18.75
CA ASP A 101 -6.24 -15.37 -18.46
C ASP A 101 -5.10 -15.81 -17.54
N GLU A 102 -3.89 -15.26 -17.75
CA GLU A 102 -2.76 -15.53 -16.87
C GLU A 102 -3.01 -15.00 -15.46
N LEU A 103 -3.52 -13.77 -15.34
CA LEU A 103 -3.84 -13.14 -14.06
C LEU A 103 -4.90 -13.95 -13.29
N GLU A 104 -6.01 -14.29 -13.95
CA GLU A 104 -7.09 -15.07 -13.34
C GLU A 104 -6.58 -16.44 -12.86
N ASN A 105 -5.78 -17.13 -13.67
CA ASN A 105 -5.17 -18.40 -13.29
C ASN A 105 -4.25 -18.25 -12.07
N LYS A 106 -3.46 -17.17 -11.99
CA LYS A 106 -2.62 -16.87 -10.80
C LYS A 106 -3.47 -16.64 -9.56
N VAL A 107 -4.56 -15.89 -9.66
CA VAL A 107 -5.51 -15.63 -8.57
C VAL A 107 -6.12 -16.93 -8.06
N ILE A 108 -6.69 -17.75 -8.95
CA ILE A 108 -7.32 -19.04 -8.60
C ILE A 108 -6.29 -20.00 -7.97
N LYS A 109 -5.08 -20.07 -8.53
CA LYS A 109 -4.00 -20.91 -7.97
C LYS A 109 -3.60 -20.44 -6.58
N SER A 110 -3.50 -19.13 -6.35
CA SER A 110 -3.21 -18.54 -5.04
C SER A 110 -4.30 -18.86 -4.01
N GLN A 111 -5.57 -18.74 -4.39
CA GLN A 111 -6.72 -19.08 -3.54
C GLN A 111 -6.69 -20.56 -3.13
N LYS A 112 -6.61 -21.48 -4.11
CA LYS A 112 -6.56 -22.93 -3.84
C LYS A 112 -5.42 -23.31 -2.91
N ARG A 113 -4.23 -22.74 -3.14
CA ARG A 113 -3.06 -22.97 -2.28
C ARG A 113 -3.29 -22.48 -0.85
N ARG A 114 -3.82 -21.26 -0.67
CA ARG A 114 -4.08 -20.69 0.66
C ARG A 114 -5.15 -21.48 1.42
N LEU A 115 -6.22 -21.91 0.76
CA LEU A 115 -7.25 -22.76 1.38
C LEU A 115 -6.66 -24.09 1.86
N PHE A 116 -5.82 -24.74 1.04
CA PHE A 116 -5.15 -25.97 1.43
C PHE A 116 -4.23 -25.78 2.66
N VAL A 117 -3.38 -24.75 2.62
CA VAL A 117 -2.45 -24.43 3.72
C VAL A 117 -3.23 -24.08 4.99
N GLN A 118 -4.26 -23.24 4.89
CA GLN A 118 -5.12 -22.86 6.01
C GLN A 118 -5.79 -24.07 6.65
N ASN A 119 -6.41 -24.94 5.85
CA ASN A 119 -7.05 -26.18 6.33
C ASN A 119 -6.05 -27.10 7.05
N THR A 120 -4.78 -27.06 6.67
CA THR A 120 -3.71 -27.83 7.33
C THR A 120 -3.26 -27.17 8.63
N LEU A 121 -3.00 -25.86 8.63
CA LEU A 121 -2.52 -25.10 9.80
C LEU A 121 -3.54 -25.00 10.93
N LEU A 122 -4.83 -25.17 10.64
CA LEU A 122 -5.89 -25.21 11.65
C LEU A 122 -6.00 -26.56 12.38
N LYS A 123 -5.25 -27.58 11.97
CA LYS A 123 -5.22 -28.89 12.65
C LYS A 123 -4.09 -28.93 13.67
N GLY A 124 -4.40 -29.37 14.89
CA GLY A 124 -3.42 -29.51 15.97
C GLY A 124 -3.11 -28.18 16.67
N LYS A 125 -1.83 -27.92 16.93
CA LYS A 125 -1.43 -26.70 17.64
C LYS A 125 -1.34 -25.53 16.68
N TRP A 126 -2.29 -24.61 16.78
CA TRP A 126 -2.27 -23.35 16.04
C TRP A 126 -1.05 -22.50 16.41
N THR A 127 -0.46 -21.85 15.41
CA THR A 127 0.66 -20.90 15.55
C THR A 127 0.25 -19.59 14.92
N GLY A 128 0.12 -18.53 15.72
CA GLY A 128 -0.19 -17.18 15.23
C GLY A 128 0.98 -16.56 14.48
N TRP A 129 0.66 -15.72 13.49
CA TRP A 129 1.61 -14.87 12.77
C TRP A 129 1.49 -13.40 13.17
N ASP A 130 0.69 -13.13 14.20
CA ASP A 130 0.53 -11.79 14.74
C ASP A 130 1.88 -11.24 15.17
N HIS A 131 2.19 -10.02 14.73
CA HIS A 131 3.40 -9.35 15.16
C HIS A 131 3.32 -9.08 16.66
N GLN A 132 4.18 -9.74 17.44
CA GLN A 132 4.35 -9.44 18.85
C GLN A 132 5.46 -8.38 19.00
N PRO A 133 5.14 -7.11 19.29
CA PRO A 133 6.16 -6.11 19.54
C PRO A 133 6.95 -6.50 20.79
N PHE A 134 8.28 -6.47 20.67
CA PHE A 134 9.17 -6.72 21.79
C PHE A 134 9.72 -5.40 22.31
N VAL A 135 9.38 -5.07 23.55
CA VAL A 135 10.04 -4.03 24.32
C VAL A 135 10.79 -4.71 25.45
N ASP A 136 12.11 -4.62 25.43
CA ASP A 136 12.94 -5.18 26.49
C ASP A 136 12.73 -4.39 27.80
N ALA A 137 11.79 -4.87 28.63
CA ALA A 137 11.48 -4.25 29.90
C ALA A 137 12.71 -4.22 30.84
N LYS A 138 13.73 -5.08 30.65
CA LYS A 138 14.96 -5.02 31.46
C LYS A 138 15.83 -3.81 31.12
N LYS A 139 15.62 -3.19 29.95
CA LYS A 139 16.33 -1.99 29.48
C LYS A 139 15.46 -0.73 29.47
N ALA A 140 14.16 -0.86 29.73
CA ALA A 140 13.25 0.28 29.81
C ALA A 140 13.43 1.07 31.11
N TYR A 141 13.24 2.39 31.08
CA TYR A 141 13.27 3.27 32.27
C TYR A 141 14.55 3.17 33.11
N VAL A 142 14.47 3.53 34.40
CA VAL A 142 15.59 3.44 35.33
C VAL A 142 15.87 1.98 35.66
N ARG A 143 17.11 1.55 35.47
CA ARG A 143 17.57 0.18 35.76
C ARG A 143 18.91 0.27 36.47
N GLY A 144 18.94 -0.14 37.75
CA GLY A 144 20.14 -0.03 38.58
C GLY A 144 21.37 -0.76 38.03
N ALA A 145 21.16 -1.80 37.21
CA ALA A 145 22.23 -2.54 36.55
C ALA A 145 22.82 -1.83 35.30
N ILE A 146 22.16 -0.80 34.76
CA ILE A 146 22.61 -0.04 33.58
C ILE A 146 23.10 1.35 34.01
N ASP A 147 22.33 2.03 34.85
CA ASP A 147 22.67 3.31 35.45
C ASP A 147 21.88 3.46 36.76
N PRO A 148 22.55 3.48 37.93
CA PRO A 148 21.88 3.66 39.21
C PRO A 148 21.31 5.08 39.39
N SER A 149 21.73 6.07 38.57
CA SER A 149 21.23 7.44 38.64
C SER A 149 19.85 7.58 37.98
N THR A 150 18.83 7.65 38.84
CA THR A 150 17.44 7.97 38.42
C THR A 150 17.35 9.33 37.72
N THR A 151 18.12 10.33 38.17
CA THR A 151 18.10 11.70 37.65
C THR A 151 18.73 11.77 36.25
N ALA A 152 19.89 11.14 36.05
CA ALA A 152 20.56 11.14 34.75
C ALA A 152 19.75 10.38 33.67
N THR A 153 19.08 9.29 34.05
CA THR A 153 18.18 8.56 33.14
C THR A 153 16.97 9.42 32.75
N LYS A 154 16.36 10.13 33.69
CA LYS A 154 15.23 11.05 33.42
C LYS A 154 15.65 12.21 32.51
N ALA A 155 16.81 12.82 32.76
CA ALA A 155 17.35 13.92 31.94
C ALA A 155 17.54 13.50 30.47
N ARG A 156 18.19 12.34 30.22
CA ARG A 156 18.42 11.80 28.87
C ARG A 156 17.15 11.42 28.11
N LYS A 157 16.07 11.09 28.83
CA LYS A 157 14.78 10.70 28.23
C LYS A 157 13.79 11.87 28.12
N ARG A 158 14.13 13.05 28.63
CA ARG A 158 13.34 14.28 28.47
C ARG A 158 13.62 14.91 27.10
N TYR A 159 12.58 15.34 26.41
CA TYR A 159 12.67 16.14 25.20
C TYR A 159 11.80 17.41 25.33
N PRO A 160 12.34 18.63 25.13
CA PRO A 160 13.75 18.92 24.88
C PRO A 160 14.63 18.54 26.07
N PHE A 161 15.91 18.29 25.78
CA PHE A 161 16.89 17.88 26.79
C PHE A 161 17.04 18.98 27.85
N VAL A 162 17.20 18.56 29.11
CA VAL A 162 17.55 19.44 30.23
C VAL A 162 18.71 18.81 30.98
N GLU A 163 19.71 19.62 31.29
CA GLU A 163 20.88 19.18 32.05
C GLU A 163 20.49 18.65 33.43
N THR A 164 21.26 17.69 33.93
CA THR A 164 21.03 17.12 35.26
C THR A 164 21.42 18.16 36.32
N ILE A 165 20.47 18.55 37.16
CA ILE A 165 20.72 19.43 38.31
C ILE A 165 21.09 18.57 39.52
N GLU A 166 22.14 18.96 40.24
CA GLU A 166 22.57 18.27 41.46
C GLU A 166 21.47 18.29 42.55
N PRO A 167 21.32 17.22 43.35
CA PRO A 167 20.34 17.20 44.42
C PRO A 167 20.59 18.33 45.43
N HIS A 168 19.55 19.10 45.78
CA HIS A 168 19.66 20.15 46.80
C HIS A 168 20.12 19.61 48.17
N ASN A 169 19.82 18.35 48.49
CA ASN A 169 20.21 17.67 49.74
C ASN A 169 20.81 16.28 49.44
N PRO A 170 22.12 16.16 49.15
CA PRO A 170 22.76 14.89 48.84
C PRO A 170 22.82 13.97 50.07
N ARG A 171 22.65 12.65 49.87
CA ARG A 171 22.81 11.67 50.96
C ARG A 171 24.26 11.69 51.46
N LYS A 172 24.45 11.78 52.79
CA LYS A 172 25.77 11.66 53.41
C LYS A 172 26.33 10.25 53.16
N LYS A 173 27.59 10.17 52.73
CA LYS A 173 28.32 8.90 52.52
C LYS A 173 28.60 8.21 53.84
#